data_AF-A0A258BKK9-F1
#
_entry.id   AF-A0A258BKK9-F1
#
_cell.length_a   1.000
_cell.length_b   1.000
_cell.length_c   1.000
_cell.angle_alpha   90.00
_cell.angle_beta   90.00
_cell.angle_gamma   90.00
#
_symmetry.space_group_name_H-M   'P 1'
#
loop_
_entity.id
_entity.type
_entity.pdbx_description
1 polymer ?
#
loop_
_entity_poly.entity_id
_entity_poly.type
_entity_poly.pdbx_seq_one_letter_code
_entity_poly.pdbx_strand_id
1 'polypeptide(L)' 'RNVRHFAFGFGPHFCMGSHLARRELEVALREWLARVPNGWRLKPGTETTTHGGHSFGINAIELVWDV' A
#
# COMPACT_ATOMS: atom_id res chain seq x y z
N ARG A 1 -1.16 21.41 -12.27
CA ARG A 1 -0.74 20.05 -11.86
C ARG A 1 -1.34 19.07 -12.87
N ASN A 2 -0.54 18.45 -13.74
CA ASN A 2 -1.07 17.53 -14.74
C ASN A 2 -1.41 16.19 -14.05
N VAL A 3 -2.69 15.80 -14.02
CA VAL A 3 -3.17 14.62 -13.30
C VAL A 3 -2.96 13.40 -14.19
N ARG A 4 -1.94 12.59 -13.87
CA ARG A 4 -1.60 11.36 -14.62
C ARG A 4 -2.43 10.15 -14.20
N HIS A 5 -3.12 10.22 -13.05
CA HIS A 5 -3.95 9.14 -12.50
C HIS A 5 -4.99 9.69 -11.52
N PHE A 6 -6.06 8.95 -11.27
CA PHE A 6 -7.20 9.39 -10.43
C PHE A 6 -7.21 8.86 -8.98
N ALA A 7 -6.11 8.27 -8.50
CA ALA A 7 -6.03 7.71 -7.14
C ALA A 7 -6.36 8.70 -6.00
N PHE A 8 -6.26 10.02 -6.25
CA PHE A 8 -6.61 11.07 -5.28
C PHE A 8 -7.75 11.98 -5.77
N GLY A 9 -8.49 11.57 -6.81
CA GLY A 9 -9.51 12.39 -7.47
C GLY A 9 -8.93 13.58 -8.25
N PHE A 10 -9.80 14.52 -8.61
CA PHE A 10 -9.50 15.74 -9.36
C PHE A 10 -10.49 16.85 -9.02
N GLY A 11 -10.16 18.10 -9.37
CA GLY A 11 -11.05 19.25 -9.20
C GLY A 11 -11.20 19.72 -7.73
N PRO A 12 -12.31 20.39 -7.38
CA PRO A 12 -12.54 20.97 -6.05
C PRO A 12 -12.52 19.95 -4.91
N HIS A 13 -12.81 18.68 -5.20
CA HIS A 13 -12.80 17.57 -4.25
C HIS A 13 -11.52 16.74 -4.32
N PHE A 14 -10.42 17.31 -4.85
CA PHE A 14 -9.13 16.66 -4.83
C PHE A 14 -8.73 16.31 -3.38
N CYS A 15 -8.27 15.08 -3.15
CA CYS A 15 -8.01 14.57 -1.81
C CYS A 15 -7.02 15.45 -1.04
N MET A 16 -7.52 16.08 0.03
CA MET A 16 -6.72 16.90 0.94
C MET A 16 -5.60 16.09 1.62
N GLY A 17 -5.85 14.80 1.87
CA GLY A 17 -4.89 13.86 2.44
C GLY A 17 -3.78 13.41 1.48
N SER A 18 -3.77 13.83 0.21
CA SER A 18 -2.83 13.27 -0.77
C SER A 18 -1.35 13.53 -0.45
N HIS A 19 -1.04 14.57 0.32
CA HIS A 19 0.32 14.82 0.79
C HIS A 19 0.71 13.88 1.92
N LEU A 20 -0.19 13.69 2.89
CA LEU A 20 0.02 12.79 4.01
C LEU A 20 0.14 11.34 3.54
N ALA A 21 -0.81 10.86 2.72
CA ALA A 21 -0.80 9.48 2.20
C ALA A 21 0.50 9.13 1.45
N ARG A 22 1.06 10.09 0.70
CA ARG A 22 2.37 9.91 0.04
C ARG A 22 3.52 9.80 1.04
N ARG A 23 3.51 10.61 2.10
CA ARG A 23 4.52 10.56 3.15
C ARG A 23 4.43 9.28 3.97
N GLU A 24 3.23 8.83 4.29
CA GLU A 24 2.99 7.56 4.97
C GLU A 24 3.53 6.39 4.14
N LEU A 25 3.21 6.34 2.85
CA LEU A 25 3.71 5.27 1.97
C LEU A 25 5.24 5.31 1.81
N GLU A 26 5.82 6.50 1.65
CA GLU A 26 7.28 6.67 1.57
C GLU A 26 7.97 6.18 2.84
N VAL A 27 7.48 6.57 4.02
CA VAL A 27 8.04 6.15 5.31
C VAL A 27 7.83 4.65 5.51
N ALA A 28 6.63 4.13 5.26
CA ALA A 28 6.31 2.72 5.44
C ALA A 28 7.23 1.83 4.59
N LEU A 29 7.39 2.14 3.30
CA LEU A 29 8.26 1.37 2.41
C LEU A 29 9.74 1.51 2.80
N ARG A 30 10.22 2.72 3.11
CA ARG A 30 11.62 2.94 3.51
C ARG A 30 11.97 2.16 4.77
N GLU A 31 11.16 2.29 5.82
CA GLU A 31 11.43 1.64 7.10
C GLU A 31 11.24 0.13 7.03
N TRP A 32 10.25 -0.34 6.27
CA TRP A 32 10.07 -1.78 6.02
C TRP A 32 11.30 -2.38 5.36
N LEU A 33 11.79 -1.77 4.27
CA LEU A 33 12.96 -2.27 3.55
C LEU A 33 14.26 -2.15 4.36
N ALA A 34 14.35 -1.20 5.30
CA ALA A 34 15.52 -1.06 6.16
C ALA A 34 15.55 -2.05 7.34
N ARG A 35 14.39 -2.48 7.83
CA ARG A 35 14.27 -3.24 9.09
C ARG A 35 13.84 -4.69 8.90
N VAL A 36 13.06 -4.99 7.86
CA VAL A 36 12.59 -6.35 7.60
C VAL A 36 13.66 -7.10 6.80
N PRO A 37 14.09 -8.30 7.24
CA PRO A 37 15.10 -9.09 6.56
C PRO A 37 14.77 -9.31 5.08
N ASN A 38 15.78 -9.17 4.22
CA ASN A 38 15.65 -9.53 2.81
C ASN A 38 15.22 -11.01 2.66
N GLY A 39 14.48 -11.33 1.61
CA GLY A 39 13.95 -12.70 1.41
C GLY A 39 12.58 -12.95 2.07
N TRP A 40 11.89 -11.88 2.50
CA TRP A 40 10.49 -11.96 2.86
C TRP A 40 9.65 -12.44 1.67
N ARG A 41 8.64 -13.25 1.97
CA ARG A 41 7.76 -13.93 0.99
C ARG A 41 6.37 -14.07 1.57
N LEU A 42 5.38 -14.30 0.70
CA LEU A 42 4.06 -14.75 1.17
C LEU A 42 4.22 -16.08 1.90
N LYS A 43 3.58 -16.19 3.06
CA LYS A 43 3.52 -17.44 3.80
C LYS A 43 2.86 -18.51 2.93
N PRO A 44 3.44 -19.71 2.83
CA PRO A 44 2.81 -20.80 2.10
C PRO A 44 1.39 -21.08 2.63
N GLY A 45 0.42 -21.17 1.72
CA GLY A 45 -0.99 -21.39 2.06
C GLY A 45 -1.79 -20.13 2.37
N THR A 46 -1.23 -18.91 2.26
CA THR A 46 -2.02 -17.69 2.39
C THR A 46 -2.98 -17.52 1.22
N GLU A 47 -4.28 -17.52 1.52
CA GLU A 47 -5.32 -17.15 0.56
C GLU A 47 -5.42 -15.63 0.46
N THR A 48 -4.74 -15.06 -0.53
CA THR A 48 -4.76 -13.61 -0.80
C THR A 48 -6.05 -13.23 -1.52
N THR A 49 -7.15 -13.12 -0.77
CA THR A 49 -8.43 -12.66 -1.31
C THR A 49 -8.48 -11.14 -1.39
N THR A 50 -9.22 -10.62 -2.37
CA THR A 50 -9.43 -9.19 -2.57
C THR A 50 -10.89 -8.84 -2.36
N HIS A 51 -11.16 -7.65 -1.84
CA HIS A 51 -12.51 -7.08 -1.85
C HIS A 51 -12.57 -5.88 -2.81
N GLY A 52 -13.76 -5.70 -3.39
CA GLY A 52 -14.11 -4.53 -4.18
C GLY A 52 -14.98 -3.55 -3.41
N GLY A 53 -15.41 -2.49 -4.10
CA GLY A 53 -16.27 -1.45 -3.55
C GLY A 53 -15.72 -0.05 -3.84
N HIS A 54 -16.09 0.93 -3.02
CA HIS A 54 -15.55 2.30 -3.13
C HIS A 54 -14.05 2.37 -2.83
N SER A 55 -13.52 1.41 -2.08
CA SER A 55 -12.08 1.24 -1.84
C SER A 55 -11.73 -0.22 -2.09
N PHE A 56 -10.89 -0.47 -3.08
CA PHE A 56 -10.37 -1.81 -3.37
C PHE A 56 -9.25 -2.14 -2.38
N GLY A 57 -9.23 -3.38 -1.91
CA GLY A 57 -8.22 -3.82 -0.95
C GLY A 57 -7.94 -5.31 -1.00
N ILE A 58 -6.85 -5.70 -0.36
CA ILE A 58 -6.44 -7.09 -0.16
C ILE A 58 -6.77 -7.46 1.28
N ASN A 59 -7.49 -8.57 1.49
CA ASN A 59 -7.95 -8.98 2.81
C ASN A 59 -6.87 -9.65 3.64
N ALA A 60 -5.93 -10.33 3.00
CA ALA A 60 -4.86 -11.06 3.68
C ALA A 60 -3.56 -11.01 2.88
N ILE A 61 -2.49 -10.52 3.52
CA ILE A 61 -1.10 -10.61 3.05
C ILE A 61 -0.25 -11.01 4.25
N GLU A 62 -0.15 -12.31 4.51
CA GLU A 62 0.72 -12.84 5.55
C GLU A 62 2.13 -13.04 4.97
N LEU A 63 3.11 -12.32 5.51
CA LEU A 63 4.50 -12.40 5.09
C LEU A 63 5.32 -13.17 6.11
N VAL A 64 6.28 -13.95 5.63
CA VAL A 64 7.30 -14.65 6.43
C VAL A 64 8.68 -14.30 5.91
N TRP A 65 9.66 -14.27 6.80
CA TRP A 65 11.07 -14.10 6.50
C TRP A 65 11.90 -14.92 7.48
N ASP A 66 13.13 -15.20 7.11
CA ASP A 66 14.06 -15.94 7.94
C ASP A 66 14.70 -14.97 8.94
N VAL A 67 14.78 -15.36 10.21
CA VAL A 67 15.30 -14.53 11.32
C VAL A 67 16.76 -14.86 11.58
#